data_AF-A0A3A9SFW6-F1
#
_entry.id   AF-A0A3A9SFW6-F1
#
_cell.length_a   1.000
_cell.length_b   1.000
_cell.length_c   1.000
_cell.angle_alpha   90.00
_cell.angle_beta   90.00
_cell.angle_gamma   90.00
#
_symmetry.space_group_name_H-M   'P 1'
#
loop_
_entity.id
_entity.type
_entity.pdbx_description
1 polymer ?
#
loop_
_entity_poly.entity_id
_entity_poly.type
_entity_poly.pdbx_seq_one_letter_code
_entity_poly.pdbx_strand_id
1 'polypeptide(L)'
;MKKSITFAIALLSSMSIIFTGCSLPNKDVKEATEYIGDNANTENSAEDEAASEKSIVVINDLFEPLLEEVSTAEASNEASTEEEKKEDTDEEDNVVNIVCFGDSQLANGRDDGTDIPHLLAPKVPDSRVFNMAISGTTASVEQNTSEIAPSNLTSTSFLGMVYCFEGKSDREATLEAYPGILNTMNSIEPKDVDYYVLCYGTNDFLSNVPMDADYYGTDVEKAHSLYGAMSMGISELKAVSPNATFIVITPFYGIYMDDSGAYIGDSYIVSNGIGTLSEYAEKVKNVVDDNKCYILDGMFGSRFDLYLDTANEYLMDNLHLNLTGRQIVTRILAHNINYVEGNEPFPYWDTDYIKVADFNPEETYRADENVMEKQYPESWDKYIHGEYPLAQPSIYVSEIPEDNEGH
;
A
#
# COMPACT_ATOMS: atom_id res chain seq x y z
N MET A 1 65.70 -13.22 54.08
CA MET A 1 64.96 -13.45 52.82
C MET A 1 63.51 -13.76 53.15
N LYS A 2 62.62 -12.94 52.57
CA LYS A 2 61.19 -13.08 52.28
C LYS A 2 60.27 -13.71 53.35
N LYS A 3 59.59 -12.80 54.06
CA LYS A 3 58.41 -13.04 54.91
C LYS A 3 57.16 -13.12 54.03
N SER A 4 56.27 -14.07 54.34
CA SER A 4 54.91 -14.15 53.82
C SER A 4 53.94 -14.43 54.97
N ILE A 5 53.18 -13.42 55.40
CA ILE A 5 51.94 -13.58 56.17
C ILE A 5 51.03 -12.40 55.81
N THR A 6 49.87 -12.67 55.22
CA THR A 6 48.55 -12.02 55.43
C THR A 6 47.54 -12.81 54.58
N PHE A 7 46.58 -13.57 55.10
CA PHE A 7 45.40 -13.26 55.94
C PHE A 7 44.40 -12.26 55.32
N ALA A 8 43.50 -12.84 54.51
CA ALA A 8 42.04 -12.89 54.66
C ALA A 8 41.17 -11.61 54.65
N ILE A 9 40.20 -11.65 53.71
CA ILE A 9 38.75 -11.34 53.80
C ILE A 9 38.27 -9.91 53.48
N ALA A 10 37.58 -9.88 52.33
CA ALA A 10 36.32 -9.21 51.94
C ALA A 10 36.10 -7.72 52.27
N LEU A 11 35.79 -6.93 51.24
CA LEU A 11 34.45 -6.35 51.06
C LEU A 11 34.29 -5.62 49.71
N LEU A 12 33.12 -5.83 49.09
CA LEU A 12 32.29 -4.90 48.30
C LEU A 12 32.94 -4.02 47.21
N SER A 13 32.55 -4.33 45.96
CA SER A 13 32.70 -3.47 44.78
C SER A 13 31.69 -2.32 44.81
N SER A 14 32.19 -1.10 44.88
CA SER A 14 31.56 0.09 44.32
C SER A 14 32.67 1.06 43.93
N MET A 15 32.81 1.34 42.63
CA MET A 15 33.70 2.40 42.17
C MET A 15 33.17 2.96 40.85
N SER A 16 32.30 3.95 40.97
CA SER A 16 32.09 4.95 39.93
C SER A 16 33.37 5.79 39.82
N ILE A 17 33.90 5.94 38.61
CA ILE A 17 34.85 7.02 38.31
C ILE A 17 34.39 7.68 37.01
N ILE A 18 33.91 8.92 37.18
CA ILE A 18 33.81 9.91 36.12
C ILE A 18 35.06 10.80 36.24
N PHE A 19 35.81 11.00 35.15
CA PHE A 19 36.00 12.30 34.48
C PHE A 19 37.26 12.41 33.61
N THR A 20 37.00 12.83 32.36
CA THR A 20 37.73 13.79 31.49
C THR A 20 39.06 13.47 30.81
N GLY A 21 39.07 13.67 29.48
CA GLY A 21 40.14 14.39 28.77
C GLY A 21 40.23 14.16 27.26
N CYS A 22 39.64 15.08 26.46
CA CYS A 22 40.01 15.62 25.12
C CYS A 22 40.59 14.68 24.04
N SER A 23 40.29 14.74 22.73
CA SER A 23 39.63 15.70 21.82
C SER A 23 39.74 15.12 20.40
N LEU A 24 38.68 15.18 19.58
CA LEU A 24 38.64 15.46 18.12
C LEU A 24 37.23 15.14 17.58
N PRO A 25 36.72 15.90 16.59
CA PRO A 25 35.32 15.90 16.21
C PRO A 25 35.04 14.71 15.29
N ASN A 26 34.01 13.92 15.60
CA ASN A 26 33.44 13.00 14.62
C ASN A 26 31.92 13.04 14.74
N LYS A 27 31.32 13.01 13.56
CA LYS A 27 29.93 13.26 13.21
C LYS A 27 28.93 12.62 14.15
N ASP A 28 27.84 13.36 14.40
CA ASP A 28 26.70 12.99 15.23
C ASP A 28 26.23 11.57 14.92
N VAL A 29 26.38 10.66 15.88
CA VAL A 29 25.58 9.44 15.94
C VAL A 29 24.21 9.91 16.46
N LYS A 30 23.18 9.82 15.61
CA LYS A 30 21.82 10.22 15.99
C LYS A 30 21.32 9.29 17.10
N GLU A 31 20.92 9.85 18.25
CA GLU A 31 20.42 9.08 19.40
C GLU A 31 18.97 8.67 19.17
N ALA A 32 18.72 7.36 19.00
CA ALA A 32 17.38 6.79 19.11
C ALA A 32 16.91 6.89 20.57
N THR A 33 15.75 7.51 20.82
CA THR A 33 15.18 7.62 22.17
C THR A 33 14.05 6.60 22.31
N GLU A 34 14.20 5.68 23.26
CA GLU A 34 13.16 4.71 23.61
C GLU A 34 12.20 5.33 24.63
N TYR A 35 10.91 5.36 24.30
CA TYR A 35 9.85 5.77 25.21
C TYR A 35 9.09 4.54 25.70
N ILE A 36 9.20 4.25 27.00
CA ILE A 36 8.34 3.29 27.70
C ILE A 36 7.18 4.09 28.30
N GLY A 37 5.95 3.84 27.87
CA GLY A 37 4.77 4.56 28.34
C GLY A 37 4.44 4.25 29.80
N ASP A 38 4.61 5.23 30.69
CA ASP A 38 4.07 5.18 32.05
C ASP A 38 2.58 5.59 32.03
N ASN A 39 1.68 4.62 32.25
CA ASN A 39 0.25 4.88 32.43
C ASN A 39 0.01 5.56 33.79
N ALA A 40 -0.45 6.81 33.79
CA ALA A 40 -0.85 7.53 35.00
C ALA A 40 -2.21 8.25 34.86
N ASN A 41 -3.29 7.50 35.18
CA ASN A 41 -4.54 7.84 35.91
C ASN A 41 -5.47 8.96 35.39
N THR A 42 -6.82 8.88 35.36
CA THR A 42 -7.94 7.98 35.82
C THR A 42 -9.24 8.65 35.27
N GLU A 43 -10.38 8.02 34.93
CA GLU A 43 -11.24 7.08 35.68
C GLU A 43 -12.43 6.58 34.80
N ASN A 44 -12.76 5.27 34.90
CA ASN A 44 -13.98 4.52 34.49
C ASN A 44 -14.39 4.52 32.99
N SER A 45 -14.45 3.39 32.27
CA SER A 45 -15.21 2.15 32.58
C SER A 45 -14.62 0.92 31.86
N ALA A 46 -14.76 -0.24 32.50
CA ALA A 46 -14.17 -1.53 32.13
C ALA A 46 -14.68 -2.10 30.79
N GLU A 47 -13.73 -2.51 29.95
CA GLU A 47 -13.61 -3.79 29.23
C GLU A 47 -12.63 -3.59 28.05
N ASP A 48 -11.34 -3.86 28.27
CA ASP A 48 -10.50 -4.54 27.26
C ASP A 48 -9.16 -4.98 27.88
N GLU A 49 -8.95 -6.30 27.94
CA GLU A 49 -7.66 -6.91 28.28
C GLU A 49 -6.86 -7.10 26.99
N ALA A 50 -5.95 -6.15 26.68
CA ALA A 50 -4.66 -6.38 26.00
C ALA A 50 -3.94 -5.05 25.66
N ALA A 51 -3.73 -4.16 26.63
CA ALA A 51 -2.77 -3.07 26.45
C ALA A 51 -1.35 -3.61 26.76
N SER A 52 -0.72 -4.25 25.77
CA SER A 52 0.73 -4.50 25.81
C SER A 52 1.43 -3.13 25.82
N GLU A 53 2.33 -2.89 26.78
CA GLU A 53 3.24 -1.73 26.77
C GLU A 53 4.01 -1.74 25.44
N LYS A 54 3.59 -0.92 24.47
CA LYS A 54 4.34 -0.71 23.22
C LYS A 54 5.48 0.26 23.54
N SER A 55 6.70 -0.25 23.57
CA SER A 55 7.90 0.61 23.54
C SER A 55 7.95 1.27 22.15
N ILE A 56 7.99 2.60 22.10
CA ILE A 56 8.09 3.37 20.84
C ILE A 56 9.51 3.93 20.75
N VAL A 57 10.13 3.76 19.59
CA VAL A 57 11.44 4.33 19.26
C VAL A 57 11.20 5.58 18.41
N VAL A 58 11.59 6.76 18.92
CA VAL A 58 11.46 8.01 18.16
C VAL A 58 12.79 8.35 17.51
N ILE A 59 12.76 8.58 16.20
CA ILE A 59 13.90 9.02 15.39
C ILE A 59 13.49 10.25 14.57
N ASN A 60 14.45 11.14 14.35
CA ASN A 60 14.29 12.28 13.46
C ASN A 60 14.99 12.00 12.11
N ASP A 61 14.35 12.45 11.04
CA ASP A 61 14.83 12.35 9.65
C ASP A 61 14.99 10.91 9.17
N LEU A 62 14.00 10.06 9.45
CA LEU A 62 13.87 8.79 8.76
C LEU A 62 13.62 9.07 7.26
N PHE A 63 14.31 8.35 6.37
CA PHE A 63 14.22 8.57 4.94
C PHE A 63 13.81 7.30 4.19
N GLU A 64 13.17 7.49 3.05
CA GLU A 64 12.84 6.40 2.11
C GLU A 64 14.14 5.90 1.46
N PRO A 65 14.41 4.59 1.42
CA PRO A 65 15.49 4.05 0.60
C PRO A 65 15.33 4.52 -0.85
N LEU A 66 16.38 5.14 -1.41
CA LEU A 66 16.32 5.63 -2.79
C LEU A 66 16.29 4.45 -3.76
N LEU A 67 15.23 4.36 -4.56
CA LEU A 67 15.23 3.56 -5.77
C LEU A 67 15.93 4.34 -6.89
N GLU A 68 16.75 3.67 -7.70
CA GLU A 68 17.26 4.28 -8.93
C GLU A 68 16.08 4.47 -9.89
N GLU A 69 15.46 5.66 -9.88
CA GLU A 69 14.57 6.06 -10.96
C GLU A 69 15.41 6.35 -12.19
N VAL A 70 15.31 5.49 -13.21
CA VAL A 70 15.88 5.79 -14.51
C VAL A 70 15.00 6.88 -15.12
N SER A 71 15.52 8.11 -15.19
CA SER A 71 14.79 9.24 -15.78
C SER A 71 14.27 8.84 -17.17
N THR A 72 12.98 8.99 -17.39
CA THR A 72 12.33 8.67 -18.67
C THR A 72 12.73 9.69 -19.74
N ALA A 73 13.89 9.47 -20.32
CA ALA A 73 14.35 10.10 -21.54
C ALA A 73 14.86 9.01 -22.51
N GLU A 74 14.02 8.00 -22.79
CA GLU A 74 14.03 7.16 -23.99
C GLU A 74 13.07 5.97 -23.81
N ALA A 75 11.76 6.22 -23.92
CA ALA A 75 10.85 5.15 -24.35
C ALA A 75 11.06 4.99 -25.86
N SER A 76 11.86 3.98 -26.22
CA SER A 76 12.02 3.55 -27.61
C SER A 76 10.68 3.02 -28.11
N ASN A 77 10.19 3.62 -29.19
CA ASN A 77 9.30 2.97 -30.13
C ASN A 77 9.95 1.66 -30.60
N GLU A 78 9.27 0.53 -30.36
CA GLU A 78 9.29 -0.75 -31.08
C GLU A 78 9.02 -1.88 -30.05
N ALA A 79 8.02 -2.75 -30.15
CA ALA A 79 7.09 -2.99 -31.24
C ALA A 79 5.81 -3.64 -30.68
N SER A 80 4.68 -3.02 -31.03
CA SER A 80 3.43 -3.70 -31.33
C SER A 80 3.68 -4.79 -32.39
N THR A 81 3.60 -6.06 -32.00
CA THR A 81 3.38 -7.15 -32.96
C THR A 81 1.89 -7.34 -33.17
N GLU A 82 1.45 -6.88 -34.34
CA GLU A 82 0.31 -7.36 -35.13
C GLU A 82 -0.91 -7.87 -34.35
N GLU A 83 -1.76 -6.95 -33.91
CA GLU A 83 -3.19 -7.25 -33.89
C GLU A 83 -3.71 -7.17 -35.32
N GLU A 84 -4.13 -8.32 -35.84
CA GLU A 84 -4.95 -8.38 -37.04
C GLU A 84 -6.15 -7.42 -36.86
N LYS A 85 -6.27 -6.45 -37.78
CA LYS A 85 -7.52 -5.72 -38.02
C LYS A 85 -8.67 -6.71 -38.18
N LYS A 86 -9.39 -6.99 -37.10
CA LYS A 86 -10.81 -7.26 -37.17
C LYS A 86 -11.50 -5.92 -37.37
N GLU A 87 -12.31 -5.85 -38.42
CA GLU A 87 -13.15 -4.70 -38.72
C GLU A 87 -13.99 -4.36 -37.49
N ASP A 88 -13.93 -3.09 -37.09
CA ASP A 88 -14.80 -2.47 -36.09
C ASP A 88 -16.26 -2.79 -36.41
N THR A 89 -16.83 -3.69 -35.61
CA THR A 89 -18.25 -3.64 -35.28
C THR A 89 -18.35 -2.90 -33.96
N ASP A 90 -19.17 -1.86 -33.93
CA ASP A 90 -19.55 -1.06 -32.76
C ASP A 90 -19.96 -1.94 -31.55
N GLU A 91 -19.00 -2.43 -30.77
CA GLU A 91 -19.20 -2.94 -29.41
C GLU A 91 -18.31 -2.10 -28.48
N GLU A 92 -18.73 -0.85 -28.30
CA GLU A 92 -18.20 0.12 -27.31
C GLU A 92 -18.71 -0.19 -25.88
N ASP A 93 -19.36 -1.34 -25.68
CA ASP A 93 -19.92 -1.75 -24.40
C ASP A 93 -18.87 -2.55 -23.61
N ASN A 94 -18.47 -1.99 -22.45
CA ASN A 94 -17.98 -2.70 -21.26
C ASN A 94 -16.46 -2.84 -21.00
N VAL A 95 -15.62 -1.88 -21.42
CA VAL A 95 -14.21 -1.82 -20.96
C VAL A 95 -14.12 -1.21 -19.56
N VAL A 96 -13.51 -1.91 -18.61
CA VAL A 96 -13.31 -1.44 -17.22
C VAL A 96 -12.06 -0.56 -17.12
N ASN A 97 -12.21 0.72 -16.80
CA ASN A 97 -11.10 1.67 -16.65
C ASN A 97 -10.67 1.82 -15.18
N ILE A 98 -9.43 1.46 -14.88
CA ILE A 98 -8.84 1.47 -13.53
C ILE A 98 -7.74 2.52 -13.47
N VAL A 99 -7.90 3.56 -12.65
CA VAL A 99 -6.89 4.61 -12.44
C VAL A 99 -6.19 4.40 -11.09
N CYS A 100 -4.87 4.36 -11.10
CA CYS A 100 -4.05 4.16 -9.91
C CYS A 100 -3.31 5.44 -9.52
N PHE A 101 -3.58 5.96 -8.32
CA PHE A 101 -2.77 7.01 -7.69
C PHE A 101 -1.98 6.41 -6.52
N GLY A 102 -0.70 6.73 -6.43
CA GLY A 102 0.10 6.27 -5.30
C GLY A 102 1.53 6.74 -5.34
N ASP A 103 2.32 6.15 -4.45
CA ASP A 103 3.74 6.38 -4.29
C ASP A 103 4.59 5.30 -4.98
N SER A 104 5.81 5.10 -4.47
CA SER A 104 6.78 4.12 -4.94
C SER A 104 6.23 2.68 -4.95
N GLN A 105 5.26 2.34 -4.09
CA GLN A 105 4.69 0.98 -4.07
C GLN A 105 3.88 0.65 -5.33
N LEU A 106 3.28 1.67 -5.97
CA LEU A 106 2.56 1.51 -7.24
C LEU A 106 3.40 1.93 -8.46
N ALA A 107 4.49 2.69 -8.26
CA ALA A 107 5.37 3.13 -9.34
C ALA A 107 6.55 2.17 -9.62
N ASN A 108 7.06 1.47 -8.61
CA ASN A 108 8.23 0.60 -8.74
C ASN A 108 7.92 -0.64 -9.60
N GLY A 109 8.78 -0.90 -10.59
CA GLY A 109 8.58 -1.95 -11.60
C GLY A 109 7.84 -1.47 -12.85
N ARG A 110 7.61 -0.16 -13.01
CA ARG A 110 6.94 0.36 -14.22
C ARG A 110 7.72 0.08 -15.49
N ASP A 111 9.04 0.29 -15.46
CA ASP A 111 9.90 0.19 -16.65
C ASP A 111 10.07 -1.25 -17.15
N ASP A 112 9.92 -2.24 -16.27
CA ASP A 112 10.01 -3.67 -16.61
C ASP A 112 8.65 -4.38 -16.62
N GLY A 113 7.55 -3.63 -16.45
CA GLY A 113 6.18 -4.15 -16.48
C GLY A 113 5.82 -5.03 -15.28
N THR A 114 6.54 -4.88 -14.17
CA THR A 114 6.31 -5.65 -12.94
C THR A 114 5.69 -4.85 -11.79
N ASP A 115 5.33 -3.58 -12.00
CA ASP A 115 4.54 -2.82 -11.03
C ASP A 115 3.14 -3.44 -10.84
N ILE A 116 2.48 -3.11 -9.73
CA ILE A 116 1.14 -3.63 -9.41
C ILE A 116 0.13 -3.32 -10.53
N PRO A 117 0.05 -2.08 -11.06
CA PRO A 117 -0.86 -1.77 -12.18
C PRO A 117 -0.67 -2.62 -13.45
N HIS A 118 0.56 -2.87 -13.88
CA HIS A 118 0.86 -3.73 -15.03
C HIS A 118 0.51 -5.19 -14.75
N LEU A 119 0.79 -5.69 -13.55
CA LEU A 119 0.43 -7.05 -13.14
C LEU A 119 -1.09 -7.24 -13.00
N LEU A 120 -1.83 -6.17 -12.70
CA LEU A 120 -3.29 -6.19 -12.54
C LEU A 120 -4.02 -6.31 -13.89
N ALA A 121 -3.55 -5.60 -14.92
CA ALA A 121 -4.20 -5.55 -16.22
C ALA A 121 -4.56 -6.93 -16.82
N PRO A 122 -3.67 -7.95 -16.85
CA PRO A 122 -4.02 -9.26 -17.40
C PRO A 122 -4.93 -10.10 -16.48
N LYS A 123 -5.23 -9.65 -15.26
CA LYS A 123 -6.04 -10.38 -14.28
C LYS A 123 -7.50 -9.92 -14.22
N VAL A 124 -7.82 -8.78 -14.83
CA VAL A 124 -9.18 -8.24 -14.93
C VAL A 124 -9.60 -8.22 -16.40
N PRO A 125 -10.57 -9.05 -16.81
CA PRO A 125 -11.07 -9.12 -18.19
C PRO A 125 -11.49 -7.75 -18.72
N ASP A 126 -11.22 -7.51 -20.00
CA ASP A 126 -11.65 -6.32 -20.74
C ASP A 126 -11.36 -5.01 -19.98
N SER A 127 -10.18 -4.91 -19.36
CA SER A 127 -9.80 -3.76 -18.55
C SER A 127 -8.64 -2.94 -19.13
N ARG A 128 -8.56 -1.67 -18.73
CA ARG A 128 -7.43 -0.76 -18.98
C ARG A 128 -6.98 -0.18 -17.65
N VAL A 129 -5.69 -0.30 -17.35
CA VAL A 129 -5.09 0.22 -16.12
C VAL A 129 -4.19 1.41 -16.42
N PHE A 130 -4.46 2.54 -15.76
CA PHE A 130 -3.76 3.81 -15.92
C PHE A 130 -2.95 4.11 -14.66
N ASN A 131 -1.63 3.87 -14.71
CA ASN A 131 -0.74 4.13 -13.59
C ASN A 131 -0.33 5.62 -13.52
N MET A 132 -0.86 6.36 -12.54
CA MET A 132 -0.52 7.76 -12.26
C MET A 132 0.36 7.92 -11.01
N ALA A 133 0.90 6.83 -10.46
CA ALA A 133 1.73 6.87 -9.26
C ALA A 133 3.08 7.57 -9.49
N ILE A 134 3.59 8.26 -8.48
CA ILE A 134 4.89 8.96 -8.53
C ILE A 134 5.65 8.65 -7.24
N SER A 135 6.86 8.10 -7.34
CA SER A 135 7.67 7.74 -6.18
C SER A 135 7.96 8.94 -5.27
N GLY A 136 8.09 8.70 -3.97
CA GLY A 136 8.37 9.74 -2.98
C GLY A 136 7.22 10.72 -2.71
N THR A 137 6.08 10.60 -3.39
CA THR A 137 4.95 11.54 -3.19
C THR A 137 4.11 11.19 -1.97
N THR A 138 3.60 12.23 -1.31
CA THR A 138 2.68 12.17 -0.18
C THR A 138 1.23 12.25 -0.64
N ALA A 139 0.29 11.84 0.21
CA ALA A 139 -1.10 12.21 0.00
C ALA A 139 -1.32 13.72 0.22
N SER A 140 -0.73 14.24 1.29
CA SER A 140 -0.83 15.65 1.68
C SER A 140 -0.02 16.58 0.79
N VAL A 141 -0.47 17.82 0.67
CA VAL A 141 0.28 18.91 0.04
C VAL A 141 1.47 19.26 0.92
N GLU A 142 2.60 19.62 0.32
CA GLU A 142 3.86 19.92 1.00
C GLU A 142 3.67 21.02 2.06
N GLN A 143 4.23 20.82 3.26
CA GLN A 143 4.00 21.69 4.43
C GLN A 143 4.38 23.17 4.22
N ASN A 144 5.25 23.46 3.25
CA ASN A 144 5.68 24.82 2.91
C ASN A 144 4.80 25.51 1.85
N THR A 145 3.80 24.82 1.31
CA THR A 145 2.90 25.32 0.28
C THR A 145 1.69 26.03 0.90
N SER A 146 1.74 27.35 1.03
CA SER A 146 0.65 28.13 1.62
C SER A 146 -0.57 28.33 0.72
N GLU A 147 -0.42 28.12 -0.59
CA GLU A 147 -1.48 28.28 -1.58
C GLU A 147 -2.01 26.92 -2.00
N ILE A 148 -3.25 26.63 -1.59
CA ILE A 148 -3.91 25.35 -1.85
C ILE A 148 -5.13 25.49 -2.75
N ALA A 149 -5.41 26.71 -3.25
CA ALA A 149 -6.45 26.89 -4.25
C ALA A 149 -6.09 26.09 -5.52
N PRO A 150 -6.99 25.25 -6.05
CA PRO A 150 -6.66 24.34 -7.16
C PRO A 150 -6.00 25.04 -8.35
N SER A 151 -6.51 26.21 -8.77
CA SER A 151 -5.98 26.94 -9.93
C SER A 151 -4.54 27.42 -9.80
N ASN A 152 -4.00 27.47 -8.58
CA ASN A 152 -2.66 27.96 -8.29
C ASN A 152 -1.75 26.87 -7.68
N LEU A 153 -2.29 25.69 -7.39
CA LEU A 153 -1.52 24.59 -6.80
C LEU A 153 -0.70 23.89 -7.88
N THR A 154 0.59 23.76 -7.63
CA THR A 154 1.53 22.94 -8.42
C THR A 154 2.20 21.97 -7.46
N SER A 155 1.64 20.78 -7.34
CA SER A 155 2.10 19.74 -6.41
C SER A 155 1.79 18.36 -6.98
N THR A 156 2.74 17.44 -6.84
CA THR A 156 2.58 16.03 -7.22
C THR A 156 2.04 15.17 -6.09
N SER A 157 1.64 15.77 -4.96
CA SER A 157 0.86 15.09 -3.92
C SER A 157 -0.45 14.52 -4.48
N PHE A 158 -1.06 13.55 -3.78
CA PHE A 158 -2.36 13.00 -4.20
C PHE A 158 -3.39 14.10 -4.48
N LEU A 159 -3.56 15.06 -3.58
CA LEU A 159 -4.54 16.13 -3.76
C LEU A 159 -4.22 17.01 -4.97
N GLY A 160 -2.94 17.36 -5.19
CA GLY A 160 -2.52 18.12 -6.37
C GLY A 160 -2.73 17.35 -7.68
N MET A 161 -2.45 16.04 -7.68
CA MET A 161 -2.69 15.14 -8.81
C MET A 161 -4.17 14.99 -9.14
N VAL A 162 -5.05 14.94 -8.14
CA VAL A 162 -6.51 14.93 -8.33
C VAL A 162 -6.97 16.22 -9.00
N TYR A 163 -6.52 17.39 -8.53
CA TYR A 163 -6.90 18.65 -9.19
C TYR A 163 -6.35 18.78 -10.61
N CYS A 164 -5.15 18.24 -10.88
CA CYS A 164 -4.63 18.13 -12.24
C CYS A 164 -5.53 17.25 -13.11
N PHE A 165 -5.94 16.08 -12.60
CA PHE A 165 -6.77 15.12 -13.31
C PHE A 165 -8.17 15.66 -13.63
N GLU A 166 -8.77 16.40 -12.70
CA GLU A 166 -10.04 17.13 -12.91
C GLU A 166 -9.92 18.34 -13.85
N GLY A 167 -8.69 18.78 -14.15
CA GLY A 167 -8.46 20.00 -14.94
C GLY A 167 -8.67 21.30 -14.16
N LYS A 168 -8.61 21.25 -12.82
CA LYS A 168 -8.67 22.42 -11.93
C LYS A 168 -7.30 23.06 -11.70
N SER A 169 -6.21 22.31 -11.89
CA SER A 169 -4.82 22.77 -11.80
C SER A 169 -4.09 22.66 -13.14
N ASP A 170 -2.99 23.38 -13.29
CA ASP A 170 -2.12 23.30 -14.46
C ASP A 170 -1.31 21.99 -14.43
N ARG A 171 -1.85 20.95 -15.07
CA ARG A 171 -1.20 19.63 -15.15
C ARG A 171 0.09 19.64 -15.96
N GLU A 172 0.21 20.53 -16.95
CA GLU A 172 1.42 20.63 -17.78
C GLU A 172 2.59 21.15 -16.95
N ALA A 173 2.35 22.19 -16.15
CA ALA A 173 3.35 22.72 -15.23
C ALA A 173 3.66 21.73 -14.09
N THR A 174 2.63 21.07 -13.54
CA THR A 174 2.79 20.13 -12.40
C THR A 174 3.55 18.87 -12.80
N LEU A 175 3.33 18.36 -14.01
CA LEU A 175 3.91 17.11 -14.51
C LEU A 175 5.03 17.33 -15.54
N GLU A 176 5.64 18.52 -15.59
CA GLU A 176 6.74 18.82 -16.53
C GLU A 176 7.89 17.80 -16.42
N ALA A 177 8.20 17.35 -15.21
CA ALA A 177 9.23 16.34 -14.95
C ALA A 177 8.77 14.89 -15.19
N TYR A 178 7.48 14.67 -15.46
CA TYR A 178 6.85 13.34 -15.56
C TYR A 178 6.01 13.20 -16.84
N PRO A 179 6.63 13.32 -18.04
CA PRO A 179 5.90 13.33 -19.31
C PRO A 179 5.11 12.02 -19.56
N GLY A 180 5.59 10.87 -19.06
CA GLY A 180 4.85 9.61 -19.11
C GLY A 180 3.54 9.66 -18.33
N ILE A 181 3.56 10.22 -17.11
CA ILE A 181 2.37 10.37 -16.27
C ILE A 181 1.40 11.38 -16.87
N LEU A 182 1.91 12.49 -17.41
CA LEU A 182 1.10 13.48 -18.12
C LEU A 182 0.38 12.85 -19.32
N ASN A 183 1.08 12.05 -20.13
CA ASN A 183 0.47 11.36 -21.26
C ASN A 183 -0.61 10.37 -20.82
N THR A 184 -0.36 9.59 -19.75
CA THR A 184 -1.36 8.69 -19.17
C THR A 184 -2.58 9.48 -18.69
N MET A 185 -2.38 10.56 -17.95
CA MET A 185 -3.45 11.43 -17.44
C MET A 185 -4.29 12.05 -18.57
N ASN A 186 -3.66 12.38 -19.71
CA ASN A 186 -4.35 12.93 -20.89
C ASN A 186 -5.08 11.85 -21.72
N SER A 187 -4.89 10.57 -21.43
CA SER A 187 -5.46 9.45 -22.19
C SER A 187 -6.79 8.91 -21.63
N ILE A 188 -7.24 9.44 -20.49
CA ILE A 188 -8.46 9.05 -19.80
C ILE A 188 -9.15 10.27 -19.21
N GLU A 189 -10.48 10.34 -19.32
CA GLU A 189 -11.29 11.38 -18.71
C GLU A 189 -11.85 10.87 -17.37
N PRO A 190 -11.94 11.70 -16.31
CA PRO A 190 -12.42 11.25 -15.01
C PRO A 190 -13.79 10.56 -15.06
N LYS A 191 -14.72 11.09 -15.86
CA LYS A 191 -16.08 10.54 -16.00
C LYS A 191 -16.15 9.11 -16.54
N ASP A 192 -15.07 8.63 -17.17
CA ASP A 192 -14.99 7.31 -17.79
C ASP A 192 -14.25 6.29 -16.89
N VAL A 193 -13.89 6.69 -15.66
CA VAL A 193 -13.21 5.83 -14.68
C VAL A 193 -14.21 5.00 -13.88
N ASP A 194 -13.99 3.70 -13.82
CA ASP A 194 -14.81 2.74 -13.06
C ASP A 194 -14.18 2.42 -11.69
N TYR A 195 -12.84 2.42 -11.61
CA TYR A 195 -12.11 2.15 -10.38
C TYR A 195 -10.99 3.15 -10.12
N TYR A 196 -10.88 3.58 -8.87
CA TYR A 196 -9.69 4.24 -8.35
C TYR A 196 -8.97 3.34 -7.36
N VAL A 197 -7.68 3.09 -7.59
CA VAL A 197 -6.78 2.42 -6.64
C VAL A 197 -5.86 3.46 -6.03
N LEU A 198 -5.91 3.62 -4.71
CA LEU A 198 -5.17 4.65 -3.97
C LEU A 198 -4.17 4.01 -3.00
N CYS A 199 -2.89 4.39 -3.03
CA CYS A 199 -1.87 3.89 -2.11
C CYS A 199 -0.96 5.02 -1.61
N TYR A 200 -1.20 5.49 -0.39
CA TYR A 200 -0.44 6.57 0.25
C TYR A 200 -0.34 6.37 1.77
N GLY A 201 0.52 7.16 2.41
CA GLY A 201 0.71 7.17 3.87
C GLY A 201 2.14 6.89 4.30
N THR A 202 2.92 6.14 3.50
CA THR A 202 4.35 5.87 3.79
C THR A 202 5.17 7.14 3.73
N ASN A 203 5.07 7.90 2.64
CA ASN A 203 5.80 9.16 2.51
C ASN A 203 5.27 10.26 3.42
N ASP A 204 3.99 10.22 3.78
CA ASP A 204 3.42 11.13 4.78
C ASP A 204 4.07 10.87 6.16
N PHE A 205 4.25 9.61 6.54
CA PHE A 205 5.01 9.20 7.72
C PHE A 205 6.48 9.65 7.66
N LEU A 206 7.18 9.37 6.55
CA LEU A 206 8.59 9.75 6.38
C LEU A 206 8.78 11.28 6.33
N SER A 207 7.77 12.02 5.90
CA SER A 207 7.79 13.49 5.82
C SER A 207 7.23 14.18 7.07
N ASN A 208 6.90 13.43 8.13
CA ASN A 208 6.29 13.97 9.35
C ASN A 208 5.04 14.82 9.08
N VAL A 209 4.18 14.34 8.18
CA VAL A 209 2.89 14.95 7.89
C VAL A 209 1.92 14.67 9.04
N PRO A 210 1.21 15.66 9.58
CA PRO A 210 0.14 15.41 10.54
C PRO A 210 -0.88 14.38 10.02
N MET A 211 -1.19 13.36 10.83
CA MET A 211 -2.21 12.37 10.46
C MET A 211 -3.59 12.99 10.28
N ASP A 212 -3.88 14.04 11.05
CA ASP A 212 -5.17 14.74 11.06
C ASP A 212 -4.96 16.25 11.18
N ALA A 213 -5.97 16.99 10.76
CA ALA A 213 -6.06 18.42 11.06
C ALA A 213 -6.94 18.62 12.31
N ASP A 214 -6.92 19.83 12.89
CA ASP A 214 -7.91 20.17 13.90
C ASP A 214 -9.33 20.02 13.32
N TYR A 215 -10.29 19.60 14.15
CA TYR A 215 -11.69 19.39 13.72
C TYR A 215 -12.32 20.64 13.07
N TYR A 216 -11.91 21.83 13.53
CA TYR A 216 -12.31 23.12 12.98
C TYR A 216 -11.27 23.73 12.03
N GLY A 217 -10.32 22.91 11.59
CA GLY A 217 -9.25 23.29 10.68
C GLY A 217 -9.81 23.79 9.35
N THR A 218 -9.12 24.77 8.81
CA THR A 218 -9.29 25.30 7.46
C THR A 218 -8.96 24.24 6.42
N ASP A 219 -9.40 24.45 5.18
CA ASP A 219 -9.07 23.55 4.08
C ASP A 219 -7.55 23.50 3.82
N VAL A 220 -6.83 24.58 4.12
CA VAL A 220 -5.35 24.62 4.09
C VAL A 220 -4.78 23.60 5.08
N GLU A 221 -5.22 23.65 6.34
CA GLU A 221 -4.74 22.73 7.38
C GLU A 221 -5.09 21.27 7.06
N LYS A 222 -6.26 21.02 6.46
CA LYS A 222 -6.66 19.68 6.00
C LYS A 222 -5.84 19.20 4.80
N ALA A 223 -5.54 20.07 3.84
CA ALA A 223 -4.69 19.73 2.70
C ALA A 223 -3.26 19.34 3.13
N HIS A 224 -2.80 19.82 4.30
CA HIS A 224 -1.52 19.47 4.90
C HIS A 224 -1.58 18.33 5.92
N SER A 225 -2.70 17.60 6.03
CA SER A 225 -2.79 16.38 6.82
C SER A 225 -3.14 15.18 5.97
N LEU A 226 -2.68 13.98 6.37
CA LEU A 226 -2.93 12.74 5.62
C LEU A 226 -4.45 12.52 5.42
N TYR A 227 -5.21 12.51 6.51
CA TYR A 227 -6.65 12.26 6.45
C TYR A 227 -7.40 13.34 5.66
N GLY A 228 -7.04 14.60 5.88
CA GLY A 228 -7.69 15.73 5.21
C GLY A 228 -7.46 15.69 3.70
N ALA A 229 -6.20 15.55 3.27
CA ALA A 229 -5.85 15.51 1.86
C ALA A 229 -6.45 14.31 1.12
N MET A 230 -6.38 13.11 1.72
CA MET A 230 -7.01 11.93 1.12
C MET A 230 -8.54 12.09 1.02
N SER A 231 -9.19 12.56 2.08
CA SER A 231 -10.65 12.76 2.07
C SER A 231 -11.08 13.84 1.07
N MET A 232 -10.33 14.93 0.95
CA MET A 232 -10.57 15.97 -0.05
C MET A 232 -10.42 15.40 -1.47
N GLY A 233 -9.30 14.72 -1.77
CA GLY A 233 -9.08 14.14 -3.10
C GLY A 233 -10.12 13.09 -3.48
N ILE A 234 -10.52 12.20 -2.55
CA ILE A 234 -11.60 11.23 -2.78
C ILE A 234 -12.93 11.93 -3.01
N SER A 235 -13.26 12.97 -2.23
CA SER A 235 -14.49 13.74 -2.43
C SER A 235 -14.55 14.38 -3.82
N GLU A 236 -13.41 14.88 -4.30
CA GLU A 236 -13.30 15.52 -5.60
C GLU A 236 -13.42 14.50 -6.74
N LEU A 237 -12.73 13.37 -6.66
CA LEU A 237 -12.88 12.28 -7.62
C LEU A 237 -14.32 11.76 -7.68
N LYS A 238 -15.00 11.61 -6.54
CA LYS A 238 -16.43 11.22 -6.52
C LYS A 238 -17.35 12.24 -7.18
N ALA A 239 -16.99 13.52 -7.17
CA ALA A 239 -17.80 14.55 -7.81
C ALA A 239 -17.75 14.42 -9.34
N VAL A 240 -16.61 14.03 -9.90
CA VAL A 240 -16.41 13.86 -11.35
C VAL A 240 -16.65 12.43 -11.85
N SER A 241 -16.61 11.45 -10.95
CA SER A 241 -16.76 10.02 -11.23
C SER A 241 -17.71 9.37 -10.20
N PRO A 242 -19.00 9.74 -10.21
CA PRO A 242 -19.94 9.38 -9.14
C PRO A 242 -20.25 7.89 -9.03
N ASN A 243 -19.95 7.11 -10.07
CA ASN A 243 -20.16 5.67 -10.11
C ASN A 243 -18.88 4.85 -9.86
N ALA A 244 -17.72 5.53 -9.74
CA ALA A 244 -16.45 4.83 -9.57
C ALA A 244 -16.37 4.17 -8.20
N THR A 245 -15.80 2.96 -8.18
CA THR A 245 -15.44 2.24 -6.96
C THR A 245 -14.03 2.63 -6.51
N PHE A 246 -13.87 2.88 -5.22
CA PHE A 246 -12.58 3.28 -4.63
C PHE A 246 -12.00 2.12 -3.82
N ILE A 247 -10.79 1.71 -4.14
CA ILE A 247 -10.01 0.72 -3.39
C ILE A 247 -8.78 1.44 -2.83
N VAL A 248 -8.65 1.46 -1.51
CA VAL A 248 -7.52 2.10 -0.84
C VAL A 248 -6.63 1.02 -0.23
N ILE A 249 -5.36 1.06 -0.60
CA ILE A 249 -4.30 0.21 -0.09
C ILE A 249 -3.64 0.96 1.07
N THR A 250 -3.65 0.38 2.26
CA THR A 250 -2.90 0.96 3.40
C THR A 250 -1.39 0.78 3.16
N PRO A 251 -0.53 1.58 3.83
CA PRO A 251 0.91 1.32 3.85
C PRO A 251 1.26 -0.14 4.16
N PHE A 252 2.36 -0.60 3.59
CA PHE A 252 2.91 -1.93 3.85
C PHE A 252 3.87 -1.91 5.04
N TYR A 253 4.08 -3.09 5.63
CA TYR A 253 5.10 -3.29 6.65
C TYR A 253 6.50 -2.94 6.13
N GLY A 254 7.25 -2.19 6.94
CA GLY A 254 8.64 -1.83 6.71
C GLY A 254 9.52 -2.01 7.95
N ILE A 255 10.81 -2.25 7.70
CA ILE A 255 11.89 -2.38 8.68
C ILE A 255 12.85 -1.20 8.52
N TYR A 256 13.21 -0.57 9.63
CA TYR A 256 14.05 0.61 9.63
C TYR A 256 15.44 0.29 10.18
N MET A 257 16.44 0.80 9.46
CA MET A 257 17.86 0.61 9.74
C MET A 257 18.54 1.97 9.84
N ASP A 258 19.57 2.08 10.67
CA ASP A 258 20.39 3.30 10.74
C ASP A 258 21.39 3.39 9.58
N ASP A 259 22.14 4.50 9.49
CA ASP A 259 23.15 4.73 8.47
C ASP A 259 24.27 3.67 8.45
N SER A 260 24.43 2.90 9.53
CA SER A 260 25.40 1.80 9.62
C SER A 260 24.82 0.44 9.20
N GLY A 261 23.52 0.39 8.89
CA GLY A 261 22.76 -0.82 8.60
C GLY A 261 22.32 -1.57 9.87
N ALA A 262 22.38 -0.95 11.04
CA ALA A 262 21.91 -1.55 12.27
C ALA A 262 20.40 -1.42 12.41
N TYR A 263 19.75 -2.49 12.86
CA TYR A 263 18.32 -2.53 13.08
C TYR A 263 17.89 -1.52 14.15
N ILE A 264 16.97 -0.64 13.77
CA ILE A 264 16.32 0.32 14.66
C ILE A 264 15.03 -0.29 15.22
N GLY A 265 14.19 -0.83 14.34
CA GLY A 265 12.83 -1.21 14.65
C GLY A 265 12.01 -1.36 13.38
N ASP A 266 10.69 -1.48 13.53
CA ASP A 266 9.78 -1.66 12.42
C ASP A 266 8.58 -0.69 12.47
N SER A 267 7.66 -0.90 11.54
CA SER A 267 6.47 -0.08 11.33
C SER A 267 5.51 0.01 12.53
N TYR A 268 5.64 -0.86 13.53
CA TYR A 268 4.82 -0.84 14.75
C TYR A 268 5.49 -0.13 15.93
N ILE A 269 6.80 0.13 15.83
CA ILE A 269 7.62 0.60 16.95
C ILE A 269 8.30 1.94 16.63
N VAL A 270 8.74 2.13 15.39
CA VAL A 270 9.48 3.34 15.01
C VAL A 270 8.53 4.45 14.64
N SER A 271 8.66 5.57 15.36
CA SER A 271 8.00 6.83 15.07
C SER A 271 9.01 7.83 14.51
N ASN A 272 8.61 8.55 13.45
CA ASN A 272 9.41 9.64 12.89
C ASN A 272 9.13 10.99 13.59
N GLY A 273 8.31 11.00 14.66
CA GLY A 273 8.04 12.18 15.48
C GLY A 273 6.57 12.40 15.80
N ILE A 274 5.66 11.95 14.93
CA ILE A 274 4.20 12.08 15.11
C ILE A 274 3.59 10.77 15.59
N GLY A 275 3.97 9.66 14.96
CA GLY A 275 3.48 8.33 15.21
C GLY A 275 4.22 7.32 14.33
N THR A 276 3.93 6.05 14.51
CA THR A 276 4.49 4.93 13.75
C THR A 276 3.79 4.76 12.40
N LEU A 277 4.45 4.13 11.42
CA LEU A 277 3.80 3.85 10.13
C LEU A 277 2.50 3.04 10.27
N SER A 278 2.42 2.15 11.27
CA SER A 278 1.18 1.43 11.60
C SER A 278 0.03 2.37 11.98
N GLU A 279 0.29 3.45 12.72
CA GLU A 279 -0.73 4.44 13.07
C GLU A 279 -1.15 5.28 11.85
N TYR A 280 -0.24 5.56 10.90
CA TYR A 280 -0.61 6.14 9.61
C TYR A 280 -1.50 5.18 8.82
N ALA A 281 -1.20 3.87 8.84
CA ALA A 281 -2.05 2.86 8.21
C ALA A 281 -3.44 2.79 8.86
N GLU A 282 -3.55 2.85 10.19
CA GLU A 282 -4.84 2.98 10.88
C GLU A 282 -5.58 4.25 10.46
N LYS A 283 -4.87 5.37 10.28
CA LYS A 283 -5.50 6.60 9.81
C LYS A 283 -6.04 6.46 8.39
N VAL A 284 -5.35 5.75 7.49
CA VAL A 284 -5.87 5.41 6.16
C VAL A 284 -7.14 4.55 6.26
N LYS A 285 -7.24 3.62 7.23
CA LYS A 285 -8.48 2.86 7.49
C LYS A 285 -9.65 3.78 7.84
N ASN A 286 -9.40 4.81 8.67
CA ASN A 286 -10.44 5.82 8.97
C ASN A 286 -10.88 6.57 7.71
N VAL A 287 -9.96 6.94 6.82
CA VAL A 287 -10.31 7.54 5.51
C VAL A 287 -11.24 6.61 4.74
N VAL A 288 -10.91 5.31 4.67
CA VAL A 288 -11.73 4.31 3.98
C VAL A 288 -13.14 4.24 4.55
N ASP A 289 -13.26 4.11 5.88
CA ASP A 289 -14.55 3.93 6.55
C ASP A 289 -15.45 5.16 6.39
N ASP A 290 -14.89 6.36 6.53
CA ASP A 290 -15.63 7.62 6.43
C ASP A 290 -16.02 7.91 4.98
N ASN A 291 -15.17 7.53 4.02
CA ASN A 291 -15.44 7.69 2.60
C ASN A 291 -16.15 6.48 1.96
N LYS A 292 -16.47 5.41 2.69
CA LYS A 292 -17.14 4.21 2.13
C LYS A 292 -16.38 3.60 0.95
N CYS A 293 -15.06 3.52 1.07
CA CYS A 293 -14.20 2.85 0.09
C CYS A 293 -14.03 1.36 0.46
N TYR A 294 -13.48 0.57 -0.47
CA TYR A 294 -12.93 -0.75 -0.16
C TYR A 294 -11.50 -0.60 0.36
N ILE A 295 -11.10 -1.54 1.22
CA ILE A 295 -9.74 -1.61 1.76
C ILE A 295 -9.02 -2.86 1.24
N LEU A 296 -7.75 -2.68 0.87
CA LEU A 296 -6.75 -3.74 0.84
C LEU A 296 -5.73 -3.42 1.95
N ASP A 297 -5.74 -4.22 3.00
CA ASP A 297 -4.93 -3.96 4.19
C ASP A 297 -3.52 -4.55 4.01
N GLY A 298 -2.56 -3.66 3.74
CA GLY A 298 -1.14 -3.97 3.58
C GLY A 298 -0.35 -4.09 4.90
N MET A 299 -0.91 -3.66 6.03
CA MET A 299 -0.17 -3.56 7.31
C MET A 299 -0.55 -4.66 8.29
N PHE A 300 -1.85 -4.95 8.44
CA PHE A 300 -2.39 -5.74 9.54
C PHE A 300 -2.71 -7.19 9.17
N GLY A 301 -2.17 -7.69 8.05
CA GLY A 301 -2.16 -9.11 7.70
C GLY A 301 -3.54 -9.73 7.44
N SER A 302 -4.47 -8.98 6.84
CA SER A 302 -5.86 -9.46 6.67
C SER A 302 -6.01 -10.55 5.60
N ARG A 303 -5.19 -10.52 4.54
CA ARG A 303 -5.29 -11.40 3.35
C ARG A 303 -3.97 -12.07 2.98
N PHE A 304 -2.89 -11.73 3.67
CA PHE A 304 -1.57 -12.29 3.43
C PHE A 304 -0.67 -12.15 4.65
N ASP A 305 0.36 -12.98 4.71
CA ASP A 305 1.37 -12.98 5.77
C ASP A 305 2.57 -12.07 5.47
N LEU A 306 2.34 -10.90 4.86
CA LEU A 306 3.40 -9.90 4.62
C LEU A 306 3.68 -9.11 5.91
N TYR A 307 4.55 -9.63 6.77
CA TYR A 307 4.97 -9.01 8.05
C TYR A 307 6.45 -9.28 8.36
N LEU A 308 6.91 -9.04 9.59
CA LEU A 308 8.32 -9.16 9.99
C LEU A 308 8.97 -10.51 9.63
N ASP A 309 8.37 -11.65 10.01
CA ASP A 309 9.02 -12.95 9.87
C ASP A 309 9.25 -13.36 8.41
N THR A 310 8.49 -12.76 7.50
CA THR A 310 8.48 -13.03 6.06
C THR A 310 9.10 -11.88 5.24
N ALA A 311 9.55 -10.80 5.88
CA ALA A 311 9.99 -9.56 5.23
C ALA A 311 11.04 -9.77 4.12
N ASN A 312 12.00 -10.66 4.34
CA ASN A 312 13.06 -10.94 3.35
C ASN A 312 12.54 -11.63 2.06
N GLU A 313 11.32 -12.17 2.09
CA GLU A 313 10.71 -12.87 0.95
C GLU A 313 9.92 -11.90 0.05
N TYR A 314 9.44 -10.77 0.59
CA TYR A 314 8.59 -9.83 -0.14
C TYR A 314 9.07 -8.38 -0.17
N LEU A 315 10.09 -8.00 0.62
CA LEU A 315 10.71 -6.66 0.56
C LEU A 315 12.05 -6.73 -0.16
N MET A 316 12.37 -5.71 -0.97
CA MET A 316 13.66 -5.61 -1.67
C MET A 316 14.72 -4.79 -0.90
N ASP A 317 14.28 -3.84 -0.08
CA ASP A 317 15.16 -2.90 0.62
C ASP A 317 14.64 -2.52 2.01
N ASN A 318 13.89 -3.45 2.63
CA ASN A 318 13.21 -3.28 3.90
C ASN A 318 11.97 -2.37 3.89
N LEU A 319 11.60 -1.77 2.76
CA LEU A 319 10.39 -0.95 2.66
C LEU A 319 9.57 -1.23 1.38
N HIS A 320 10.21 -1.34 0.23
CA HIS A 320 9.54 -1.55 -1.04
C HIS A 320 9.25 -3.02 -1.29
N LEU A 321 8.07 -3.32 -1.83
CA LEU A 321 7.73 -4.65 -2.30
C LEU A 321 8.67 -5.08 -3.43
N ASN A 322 9.18 -6.30 -3.36
CA ASN A 322 9.80 -6.99 -4.48
C ASN A 322 8.72 -7.56 -5.42
N LEU A 323 9.12 -8.25 -6.49
CA LEU A 323 8.18 -8.86 -7.45
C LEU A 323 7.17 -9.79 -6.77
N THR A 324 7.62 -10.67 -5.87
CA THR A 324 6.75 -11.59 -5.13
C THR A 324 5.69 -10.83 -4.34
N GLY A 325 6.11 -9.81 -3.58
CA GLY A 325 5.19 -8.95 -2.82
C GLY A 325 4.15 -8.27 -3.72
N ARG A 326 4.59 -7.70 -4.86
CA ARG A 326 3.69 -7.06 -5.82
C ARG A 326 2.68 -8.05 -6.43
N GLN A 327 3.11 -9.27 -6.76
CA GLN A 327 2.23 -10.30 -7.30
C GLN A 327 1.17 -10.77 -6.28
N ILE A 328 1.53 -10.91 -5.01
CA ILE A 328 0.61 -11.25 -3.91
C ILE A 328 -0.46 -10.18 -3.76
N VAL A 329 -0.05 -8.91 -3.66
CA VAL A 329 -0.97 -7.77 -3.55
C VAL A 329 -1.88 -7.69 -4.78
N THR A 330 -1.32 -7.88 -5.97
CA THR A 330 -2.09 -7.85 -7.23
C THR A 330 -3.15 -8.96 -7.27
N ARG A 331 -2.86 -10.18 -6.81
CA ARG A 331 -3.85 -11.28 -6.76
C ARG A 331 -5.05 -10.91 -5.90
N ILE A 332 -4.80 -10.39 -4.71
CA ILE A 332 -5.85 -9.96 -3.78
C ILE A 332 -6.63 -8.77 -4.37
N LEU A 333 -5.96 -7.77 -4.94
CA LEU A 333 -6.61 -6.65 -5.62
C LEU A 333 -7.50 -7.11 -6.80
N ALA A 334 -7.01 -8.05 -7.62
CA ALA A 334 -7.77 -8.59 -8.74
C ALA A 334 -9.04 -9.33 -8.27
N HIS A 335 -8.95 -10.13 -7.20
CA HIS A 335 -10.13 -10.80 -6.63
C HIS A 335 -11.21 -9.80 -6.18
N ASN A 336 -10.81 -8.66 -5.62
CA ASN A 336 -11.77 -7.62 -5.24
C ASN A 336 -12.52 -7.07 -6.46
N ILE A 337 -11.79 -6.66 -7.51
CA ILE A 337 -12.36 -6.08 -8.72
C ILE A 337 -13.20 -7.11 -9.47
N ASN A 338 -12.67 -8.32 -9.69
CA ASN A 338 -13.35 -9.39 -10.40
C ASN A 338 -14.63 -9.86 -9.70
N TYR A 339 -14.67 -9.82 -8.37
CA TYR A 339 -15.92 -10.06 -7.65
C TYR A 339 -16.97 -8.99 -7.95
N VAL A 340 -16.59 -7.71 -7.89
CA VAL A 340 -17.51 -6.58 -8.14
C VAL A 340 -18.02 -6.58 -9.58
N GLU A 341 -17.15 -6.88 -10.54
CA GLU A 341 -17.50 -7.02 -11.97
C GLU A 341 -18.25 -8.32 -12.29
N GLY A 342 -18.42 -9.23 -11.32
CA GLY A 342 -19.09 -10.51 -11.53
C GLY A 342 -18.28 -11.51 -12.36
N ASN A 343 -16.97 -11.31 -12.48
CA ASN A 343 -16.03 -12.23 -13.12
C ASN A 343 -15.69 -13.43 -12.23
N GLU A 344 -15.69 -13.23 -10.91
CA GLU A 344 -15.37 -14.23 -9.89
C GLU A 344 -16.42 -14.29 -8.77
N PRO A 345 -16.57 -15.43 -8.09
CA PRO A 345 -17.48 -15.55 -6.96
C PRO A 345 -16.85 -14.87 -5.72
N PHE A 346 -17.69 -14.23 -4.89
CA PHE A 346 -17.27 -13.57 -3.64
C PHE A 346 -16.30 -14.39 -2.76
N PRO A 347 -16.46 -15.73 -2.61
CA PRO A 347 -15.57 -16.54 -1.80
C PRO A 347 -14.12 -16.50 -2.25
N TYR A 348 -13.82 -16.21 -3.53
CA TYR A 348 -12.42 -16.12 -3.98
C TYR A 348 -11.73 -14.95 -3.28
N TRP A 349 -12.38 -13.79 -3.24
CA TRP A 349 -11.94 -12.65 -2.44
C TRP A 349 -11.99 -12.93 -0.93
N ASP A 350 -13.05 -13.59 -0.45
CA ASP A 350 -13.30 -13.70 0.99
C ASP A 350 -12.48 -14.78 1.70
N THR A 351 -12.01 -15.81 0.99
CA THR A 351 -11.29 -16.93 1.60
C THR A 351 -9.82 -17.02 1.19
N ASP A 352 -9.36 -16.23 0.21
CA ASP A 352 -7.95 -16.22 -0.15
C ASP A 352 -7.12 -15.57 0.96
N TYR A 353 -6.24 -16.38 1.54
CA TYR A 353 -5.21 -15.94 2.45
C TYR A 353 -3.88 -16.48 1.93
N ILE A 354 -3.00 -15.60 1.51
CA ILE A 354 -1.77 -15.97 0.83
C ILE A 354 -0.62 -16.01 1.83
N LYS A 355 0.04 -17.17 1.92
CA LYS A 355 1.34 -17.28 2.58
C LYS A 355 2.44 -17.11 1.55
N VAL A 356 3.37 -16.18 1.77
CA VAL A 356 4.44 -15.90 0.80
C VAL A 356 5.28 -17.13 0.48
N ALA A 357 5.52 -17.99 1.48
CA ALA A 357 6.29 -19.22 1.32
C ALA A 357 5.58 -20.27 0.43
N ASP A 358 4.25 -20.20 0.36
CA ASP A 358 3.41 -21.11 -0.43
C ASP A 358 2.95 -20.45 -1.75
N PHE A 359 3.31 -19.18 -1.98
CA PHE A 359 2.81 -18.41 -3.11
C PHE A 359 3.35 -18.94 -4.44
N ASN A 360 2.44 -19.20 -5.37
CA ASN A 360 2.75 -19.54 -6.75
C ASN A 360 2.10 -18.50 -7.68
N PRO A 361 2.89 -17.70 -8.42
CA PRO A 361 2.35 -16.66 -9.29
C PRO A 361 1.52 -17.22 -10.47
N GLU A 362 1.73 -18.49 -10.82
CA GLU A 362 0.99 -19.19 -11.90
C GLU A 362 -0.27 -19.89 -11.39
N GLU A 363 -0.52 -19.90 -10.08
CA GLU A 363 -1.72 -20.50 -9.52
C GLU A 363 -2.96 -19.63 -9.80
N THR A 364 -4.02 -20.27 -10.29
CA THR A 364 -5.37 -19.70 -10.26
C THR A 364 -6.06 -20.15 -8.98
N TYR A 365 -6.22 -19.25 -8.03
CA TYR A 365 -6.91 -19.56 -6.76
C TYR A 365 -8.33 -20.05 -7.00
N ARG A 366 -8.76 -21.01 -6.19
CA ARG A 366 -10.15 -21.43 -6.10
C ARG A 366 -10.52 -21.66 -4.64
N ALA A 367 -11.62 -21.05 -4.21
CA ALA A 367 -12.23 -21.40 -2.94
C ALA A 367 -12.69 -22.87 -2.94
N ASP A 368 -12.67 -23.51 -1.76
CA ASP A 368 -13.17 -24.87 -1.59
C ASP A 368 -14.67 -24.93 -1.91
N GLU A 369 -15.06 -25.81 -2.84
CA GLU A 369 -16.45 -25.89 -3.30
C GLU A 369 -17.43 -26.33 -2.21
N ASN A 370 -17.00 -27.16 -1.24
CA ASN A 370 -17.85 -27.53 -0.11
C ASN A 370 -18.06 -26.33 0.84
N VAL A 371 -17.06 -25.46 0.97
CA VAL A 371 -17.18 -24.21 1.70
C VAL A 371 -18.11 -23.26 0.96
N MET A 372 -17.95 -23.10 -0.36
CA MET A 372 -18.85 -22.30 -1.20
C MET A 372 -20.30 -22.76 -1.09
N GLU A 373 -20.59 -24.04 -1.30
CA GLU A 373 -21.94 -24.61 -1.23
C GLU A 373 -22.61 -24.35 0.12
N LYS A 374 -21.86 -24.49 1.22
CA LYS A 374 -22.41 -24.41 2.58
C LYS A 374 -22.52 -22.98 3.13
N GLN A 375 -21.54 -22.14 2.82
CA GLN A 375 -21.40 -20.81 3.44
C GLN A 375 -21.80 -19.67 2.51
N TYR A 376 -21.76 -19.90 1.19
CA TYR A 376 -22.02 -18.87 0.18
C TYR A 376 -23.01 -19.39 -0.88
N PRO A 377 -24.23 -19.80 -0.48
CA PRO A 377 -25.17 -20.50 -1.37
C PRO A 377 -25.56 -19.69 -2.60
N GLU A 378 -25.58 -18.36 -2.51
CA GLU A 378 -25.87 -17.49 -3.68
C GLU A 378 -24.72 -17.50 -4.69
N SER A 379 -23.46 -17.39 -4.23
CA SER A 379 -22.28 -17.50 -5.11
C SER A 379 -22.15 -18.92 -5.67
N TRP A 380 -22.49 -19.94 -4.87
CA TRP A 380 -22.51 -21.33 -5.31
C TRP A 380 -23.50 -21.56 -6.46
N ASP A 381 -24.74 -21.07 -6.33
CA ASP A 381 -25.78 -21.22 -7.36
C ASP A 381 -25.32 -20.62 -8.70
N LYS A 382 -24.79 -19.39 -8.68
CA LYS A 382 -24.23 -18.74 -9.89
C LYS A 382 -23.04 -19.51 -10.46
N TYR A 383 -22.16 -20.00 -9.59
CA TYR A 383 -20.97 -20.76 -9.98
C TYR A 383 -21.33 -22.06 -10.70
N ILE A 384 -22.25 -22.86 -10.16
CA ILE A 384 -22.67 -24.13 -10.82
C ILE A 384 -23.41 -23.92 -12.14
N HIS A 385 -24.02 -22.75 -12.34
CA HIS A 385 -24.64 -22.36 -13.61
C HIS A 385 -23.66 -21.70 -14.59
N GLY A 386 -22.38 -21.56 -14.22
CA GLY A 386 -21.34 -21.02 -15.10
C GLY A 386 -21.46 -19.51 -15.33
N GLU A 387 -22.06 -18.76 -14.40
CA GLU A 387 -22.27 -17.31 -14.53
C GLU A 387 -20.99 -16.49 -14.33
N TYR A 388 -19.90 -17.09 -13.84
CA TYR A 388 -18.61 -16.42 -13.60
C TYR A 388 -17.60 -16.74 -14.72
N PRO A 389 -17.24 -15.78 -15.59
CA PRO A 389 -16.27 -15.98 -16.66
C PRO A 389 -14.92 -16.58 -16.22
N LEU A 390 -14.41 -16.20 -15.06
CA LEU A 390 -13.11 -16.66 -14.55
C LEU A 390 -13.19 -17.88 -13.62
N ALA A 391 -14.39 -18.30 -13.23
CA ALA A 391 -14.59 -19.39 -12.27
C ALA A 391 -15.59 -20.42 -12.80
N GLN A 392 -15.10 -21.63 -13.08
CA GLN A 392 -15.90 -22.72 -13.64
C GLN A 392 -15.93 -23.91 -12.67
N PRO A 393 -17.09 -24.56 -12.47
CA PRO A 393 -17.21 -25.75 -11.63
C PRO A 393 -16.12 -26.77 -11.91
N SER A 394 -15.56 -27.33 -10.85
CA SER A 394 -14.76 -28.55 -10.98
C SER A 394 -15.66 -29.57 -11.65
N ILE A 395 -15.35 -29.93 -12.90
CA ILE A 395 -16.16 -30.88 -13.66
C ILE A 395 -16.31 -32.11 -12.76
N TYR A 396 -17.54 -32.45 -12.35
CA TYR A 396 -17.83 -33.79 -11.87
C TYR A 396 -17.43 -34.70 -13.04
N VAL A 397 -16.23 -35.26 -12.98
CA VAL A 397 -15.89 -36.47 -13.73
C VAL A 397 -16.69 -37.58 -13.05
N SER A 398 -18.02 -37.54 -13.19
CA SER A 398 -18.79 -38.75 -13.04
C SER A 398 -18.34 -39.62 -14.21
N GLU A 399 -17.54 -40.63 -13.90
CA GLU A 399 -17.35 -41.77 -14.77
C GLU A 399 -18.71 -42.14 -15.35
N ILE A 400 -18.94 -41.82 -16.62
CA ILE A 400 -20.03 -42.43 -17.37
C ILE A 400 -19.65 -43.91 -17.36
N PRO A 401 -20.45 -44.80 -16.74
CA PRO A 401 -20.21 -46.22 -16.91
C PRO A 401 -20.24 -46.46 -18.41
N GLU A 402 -19.17 -47.01 -18.97
CA GLU A 402 -19.22 -47.60 -20.30
C GLU A 402 -20.27 -48.72 -20.24
N ASP A 403 -21.51 -48.39 -20.57
CA ASP A 403 -22.48 -49.36 -21.03
C ASP A 403 -21.95 -49.87 -22.37
N ASN A 404 -21.04 -50.85 -22.27
CA ASN A 404 -20.72 -51.80 -23.31
C ASN A 404 -21.96 -52.68 -23.55
N GLU A 405 -22.98 -52.11 -24.18
CA GLU A 405 -23.96 -52.86 -24.96
C GLU A 405 -23.61 -52.69 -26.44
N GLY A 406 -22.97 -53.70 -27.03
CA GLY A 406 -22.60 -53.63 -28.44
C GLY A 406 -21.91 -54.86 -29.02
N HIS A 407 -22.72 -55.90 -29.26
CA HIS A 407 -22.61 -56.90 -30.35
C HIS A 407 -21.71 -58.14 -30.21
#